data_AF-A0A397ARI6-F1
#
_entry.id   AF-A0A397ARI6-F1
#
_cell.length_a   1.000
_cell.length_b   1.000
_cell.length_c   1.000
_cell.angle_alpha   90.00
_cell.angle_beta   90.00
_cell.angle_gamma   90.00
#
_symmetry.space_group_name_H-M   'P 1'
#
loop_
_entity.id
_entity.type
_entity.pdbx_description
1 polymer ?
#
loop_
_entity_poly.entity_id
_entity_poly.type
_entity_poly.pdbx_seq_one_letter_code
_entity_poly.pdbx_strand_id
1 'polypeptide(L)'
;MIPISPASATVVYTFDPATSGGVAGTITTLVKSAATVITAELDMAKANWTALNAAEINCTNLTVTEFLWHIHTKWDNPGKVSELTAGCSFAKTGNHLDPDYACGPNSDHIKEMTCAHKTYGCNTTSYAEAPGVCEKGDLSGKF
;
A
#
# COMPACT_ATOMS: atom_id res chain seq x y z
N MET A 1 -4.80 26.99 21.91
CA MET A 1 -5.19 25.59 21.64
C MET A 1 -3.93 24.76 21.82
N ILE A 2 -3.92 23.78 22.73
CA ILE A 2 -2.78 22.87 22.91
C ILE A 2 -2.89 21.81 21.80
N PRO A 3 -1.90 21.66 20.90
CA PRO A 3 -1.93 20.56 19.95
C PRO A 3 -1.83 19.26 20.73
N ILE A 4 -2.89 18.46 20.69
CA ILE A 4 -2.87 17.09 21.19
C ILE A 4 -1.96 16.32 20.23
N SER A 5 -0.73 16.03 20.66
CA SER A 5 0.14 15.15 19.89
C SER A 5 -0.53 13.78 19.86
N PRO A 6 -0.74 13.16 18.67
CA PRO A 6 -1.34 11.83 18.63
C PRO A 6 -0.47 10.90 19.45
N ALA A 7 -1.08 10.19 20.41
CA ALA A 7 -0.39 9.15 21.15
C ALA A 7 0.17 8.15 20.15
N SER A 8 1.42 7.73 20.36
CA SER A 8 2.05 6.75 19.46
C SER A 8 1.18 5.50 19.39
N ALA A 9 0.88 5.06 18.17
CA ALA A 9 0.03 3.91 17.92
C ALA A 9 0.77 2.90 17.06
N THR A 10 0.67 1.63 17.44
CA THR A 10 1.20 0.51 16.65
C THR A 10 0.04 -0.30 16.08
N VAL A 11 0.05 -0.53 14.78
CA VAL A 11 -0.88 -1.45 14.11
C VAL A 11 -0.05 -2.51 13.40
N VAL A 12 -0.45 -3.77 13.56
CA VAL A 12 0.20 -4.92 12.93
C VAL A 12 -0.79 -5.57 11.98
N TYR A 13 -0.40 -5.68 10.71
CA TYR A 13 -1.12 -6.39 9.67
C TYR A 13 -0.45 -7.73 9.45
N THR A 14 -1.12 -8.80 9.86
CA THR A 14 -0.57 -10.17 9.78
C THR A 14 -0.98 -10.84 8.48
N PHE A 15 -0.01 -11.46 7.81
CA PHE A 15 -0.23 -12.30 6.64
C PHE A 15 -0.35 -13.75 7.09
N ASP A 16 -1.56 -14.29 7.00
CA ASP A 16 -1.85 -15.70 7.23
C ASP A 16 -1.51 -16.50 5.96
N PRO A 17 -0.50 -17.38 5.98
CA PRO A 17 -0.09 -18.16 4.82
C PRO A 17 -1.22 -19.02 4.22
N ALA A 18 -2.25 -19.36 5.00
CA ALA A 18 -3.41 -20.10 4.50
C ALA A 18 -4.27 -19.30 3.51
N THR A 19 -4.31 -17.97 3.63
CA THR A 19 -5.14 -17.10 2.79
C THR A 19 -4.33 -16.17 1.88
N SER A 20 -3.07 -15.91 2.20
CA SER A 20 -2.15 -15.08 1.42
C SER A 20 -1.38 -15.85 0.34
N GLY A 21 -1.76 -17.11 0.07
CA GLY A 21 -1.04 -17.95 -0.87
C GLY A 21 0.38 -18.29 -0.42
N GLY A 22 0.59 -18.52 0.87
CA GLY A 22 1.88 -18.96 1.43
C GLY A 22 2.82 -17.84 1.86
N VAL A 23 2.45 -16.56 1.67
CA VAL A 23 3.19 -15.43 2.25
C VAL A 23 2.91 -15.36 3.75
N ALA A 24 3.94 -15.40 4.58
CA ALA A 24 3.78 -15.30 6.03
C ALA A 24 4.43 -14.02 6.56
N GLY A 25 4.06 -13.61 7.77
CA GLY A 25 4.73 -12.51 8.48
C GLY A 25 3.84 -11.29 8.69
N THR A 26 4.44 -10.11 8.77
CA THR A 26 3.71 -8.90 9.17
C THR A 26 4.18 -7.64 8.45
N ILE A 27 3.25 -6.69 8.33
CA ILE A 27 3.57 -5.27 8.14
C ILE A 27 3.21 -4.56 9.42
N THR A 28 4.13 -3.80 9.98
CA THR A 28 3.90 -3.02 11.20
C THR A 28 3.96 -1.53 10.88
N THR A 29 2.94 -0.79 11.30
CA THR A 29 2.95 0.67 11.30
C THR A 29 3.12 1.18 12.71
N LEU A 30 4.08 2.07 12.91
CA LEU A 30 4.33 2.77 14.17
C LEU A 30 4.17 4.27 13.91
N VAL A 31 3.01 4.80 14.29
CA VAL A 31 2.72 6.23 14.24
C VAL A 31 3.43 6.89 15.42
N LYS A 32 4.32 7.84 15.15
CA LYS A 32 4.96 8.71 16.13
C LYS A 32 4.51 10.15 15.90
N SER A 33 4.79 11.02 16.86
CA SER A 33 4.42 12.45 16.80
C SER A 33 4.94 13.19 15.55
N ALA A 34 6.08 12.77 14.99
CA ALA A 34 6.72 13.43 13.84
C ALA A 34 6.70 12.61 12.53
N ALA A 35 6.52 11.30 12.61
CA ALA A 35 6.58 10.42 11.44
C ALA A 35 5.89 9.08 11.73
N THR A 36 5.44 8.40 10.67
CA THR A 36 5.04 7.00 10.74
C THR A 36 6.17 6.15 10.20
N VAL A 37 6.58 5.13 10.96
CA VAL A 37 7.52 4.10 10.51
C VAL A 37 6.72 2.89 10.03
N ILE A 38 7.05 2.38 8.85
CA ILE A 38 6.44 1.17 8.30
C ILE A 38 7.56 0.15 8.11
N THR A 39 7.35 -1.06 8.63
CA THR A 39 8.30 -2.17 8.52
C THR A 39 7.57 -3.38 7.96
N ALA A 40 8.11 -3.99 6.91
CA ALA A 40 7.58 -5.19 6.31
C ALA A 40 8.54 -6.36 6.54
N GLU A 41 8.09 -7.33 7.31
CA GLU A 41 8.81 -8.58 7.61
C GLU A 41 7.98 -9.72 7.02
N LEU A 42 8.05 -9.88 5.70
CA LEU A 42 7.32 -10.89 4.95
C LEU A 42 8.22 -12.03 4.49
N ASP A 43 7.83 -13.26 4.80
CA ASP A 43 8.43 -14.47 4.29
C ASP A 43 7.72 -14.89 2.99
N MET A 44 8.48 -14.82 1.90
CA MET A 44 8.02 -15.15 0.56
C MET A 44 8.46 -16.56 0.11
N ALA A 45 9.15 -17.33 0.96
CA ALA A 45 9.76 -18.61 0.60
C ALA A 45 8.74 -19.66 0.13
N LYS A 46 7.50 -19.56 0.60
CA LYS A 46 6.39 -20.47 0.23
C LYS A 46 5.29 -19.77 -0.56
N ALA A 47 5.53 -18.55 -1.03
CA ALA A 47 4.54 -17.82 -1.81
C ALA A 47 4.15 -18.60 -3.09
N ASN A 48 2.89 -18.52 -3.47
CA ASN A 48 2.37 -19.10 -4.69
C ASN A 48 2.79 -18.24 -5.89
N TRP A 49 4.05 -18.40 -6.28
CA TRP A 49 4.69 -17.64 -7.37
C TRP A 49 3.99 -17.80 -8.70
N THR A 50 3.41 -18.97 -8.98
CA THR A 50 2.63 -19.18 -10.21
C THR A 50 1.38 -18.30 -10.23
N ALA A 51 0.62 -18.25 -9.12
CA ALA A 51 -0.56 -17.40 -9.04
C ALA A 51 -0.21 -15.90 -9.03
N LEU A 52 0.88 -15.52 -8.35
CA LEU A 52 1.39 -14.14 -8.35
C LEU A 52 1.82 -13.71 -9.75
N ASN A 53 2.62 -14.51 -10.45
CA ASN A 53 3.07 -14.21 -11.80
C ASN A 53 1.91 -14.11 -12.81
N ALA A 54 0.89 -14.97 -12.66
CA ALA A 54 -0.30 -14.93 -13.50
C ALA A 54 -1.15 -13.66 -13.26
N ALA A 55 -1.13 -13.11 -12.04
CA ALA A 55 -1.83 -11.88 -11.70
C ALA A 55 -1.03 -10.62 -12.07
N GLU A 56 0.30 -10.66 -11.90
CA GLU A 56 1.23 -9.59 -12.20
C GLU A 56 2.49 -10.19 -12.82
N ILE A 57 2.68 -9.95 -14.13
CA ILE A 57 3.71 -10.62 -14.92
C ILE A 57 5.13 -10.34 -14.43
N ASN A 58 5.32 -9.23 -13.71
CA ASN A 58 6.61 -8.84 -13.13
C ASN A 58 6.95 -9.60 -11.85
N CYS A 59 6.03 -10.35 -11.26
CA CYS A 59 6.29 -11.24 -10.13
C CYS A 59 6.99 -12.53 -10.58
N THR A 60 8.22 -12.43 -11.08
CA THR A 60 9.03 -13.55 -11.60
C THR A 60 10.15 -14.00 -10.67
N ASN A 61 10.55 -13.15 -9.71
CA ASN A 61 11.69 -13.39 -8.85
C ASN A 61 11.31 -14.19 -7.60
N LEU A 62 12.04 -15.29 -7.35
CA LEU A 62 11.94 -16.05 -6.10
C LEU A 62 12.54 -15.30 -4.90
N THR A 63 13.42 -14.32 -5.15
CA THR A 63 14.04 -13.47 -4.13
C THR A 63 13.45 -12.07 -4.19
N VAL A 64 12.66 -11.71 -3.18
CA VAL A 64 12.08 -10.37 -3.06
C VAL A 64 13.01 -9.50 -2.23
N THR A 65 13.51 -8.42 -2.82
CA THR A 65 14.33 -7.43 -2.13
C THR A 65 13.55 -6.16 -1.79
N GLU A 66 12.48 -5.89 -2.54
CA GLU A 66 11.65 -4.69 -2.44
C GLU A 66 10.21 -5.05 -2.79
N PHE A 67 9.26 -4.29 -2.28
CA PHE A 67 7.85 -4.45 -2.63
C PHE A 67 7.28 -3.12 -3.09
N LEU A 68 6.37 -3.18 -4.06
CA LEU A 68 5.51 -2.06 -4.36
C LEU A 68 4.37 -2.01 -3.35
N TRP A 69 4.12 -0.84 -2.76
CA TRP A 69 3.23 -0.68 -1.61
C TRP A 69 2.23 0.44 -1.84
N HIS A 70 0.96 0.08 -1.72
CA HIS A 70 -0.15 1.04 -1.74
C HIS A 70 -1.12 0.75 -0.59
N ILE A 71 -1.59 1.80 0.08
CA ILE A 71 -2.75 1.72 0.98
C ILE A 71 -4.00 1.94 0.14
N HIS A 72 -4.92 0.97 0.19
CA HIS A 72 -6.20 1.06 -0.49
C HIS A 72 -7.31 1.53 0.46
N THR A 73 -8.40 2.03 -0.13
CA THR A 73 -9.51 2.68 0.57
C THR A 73 -10.45 1.74 1.34
N LYS A 74 -10.43 0.44 1.05
CA LYS A 74 -11.29 -0.54 1.74
C LYS A 74 -10.68 -1.94 1.83
N TRP A 75 -11.34 -2.78 2.62
CA TRP A 75 -11.09 -4.22 2.72
C TRP A 75 -12.41 -4.99 2.81
N ASP A 76 -12.84 -5.60 1.71
CA ASP A 76 -14.08 -6.37 1.61
C ASP A 76 -13.84 -7.90 1.63
N ASN A 77 -13.05 -8.36 2.61
CA ASN A 77 -12.81 -9.78 2.86
C ASN A 77 -13.19 -10.12 4.31
N PRO A 78 -14.47 -10.37 4.59
CA PRO A 78 -14.95 -10.56 5.96
C PRO A 78 -14.28 -11.76 6.63
N GLY A 79 -13.80 -11.56 7.85
CA GLY A 79 -13.14 -12.60 8.65
C GLY A 79 -11.72 -12.96 8.19
N LYS A 80 -11.15 -12.25 7.21
CA LYS A 80 -9.80 -12.52 6.69
C LYS A 80 -8.87 -11.36 6.97
N VAL A 81 -7.63 -11.69 7.34
CA VAL A 81 -6.56 -10.73 7.64
C VAL A 81 -5.62 -10.49 6.45
N SER A 82 -5.60 -11.43 5.51
CA SER A 82 -4.82 -11.36 4.27
C SER A 82 -5.51 -12.16 3.17
N GLU A 83 -5.17 -11.87 1.92
CA GLU A 83 -5.69 -12.53 0.71
C GLU A 83 -4.63 -12.59 -0.39
N LEU A 84 -4.97 -13.25 -1.50
CA LEU A 84 -4.16 -13.30 -2.72
C LEU A 84 -5.02 -12.95 -3.96
N THR A 85 -4.38 -12.37 -4.98
CA THR A 85 -4.93 -12.13 -6.32
C THR A 85 -6.34 -11.49 -6.32
N ALA A 86 -7.39 -12.27 -6.61
CA ALA A 86 -8.77 -11.81 -6.69
C ALA A 86 -9.28 -11.26 -5.33
N GLY A 87 -8.80 -11.80 -4.22
CA GLY A 87 -9.09 -11.27 -2.88
C GLY A 87 -8.46 -9.90 -2.63
N CYS A 88 -7.45 -9.51 -3.41
CA CYS A 88 -6.80 -8.20 -3.39
C CYS A 88 -7.23 -7.28 -4.55
N SER A 89 -8.21 -7.71 -5.36
CA SER A 89 -8.66 -6.95 -6.53
C SER A 89 -9.28 -5.60 -6.18
N PHE A 90 -9.36 -4.69 -7.16
CA PHE A 90 -10.05 -3.39 -7.02
C PHE A 90 -11.48 -3.52 -6.46
N ALA A 91 -12.22 -4.56 -6.84
CA ALA A 91 -13.55 -4.80 -6.30
C ALA A 91 -13.54 -4.99 -4.76
N LYS A 92 -12.46 -5.57 -4.23
CA LYS A 92 -12.26 -5.87 -2.81
C LYS A 92 -11.53 -4.78 -2.03
N THR A 93 -10.58 -4.10 -2.66
CA THR A 93 -9.70 -3.14 -1.99
C THR A 93 -10.01 -1.68 -2.33
N GLY A 94 -10.65 -1.42 -3.47
CA GLY A 94 -10.90 -0.06 -3.96
C GLY A 94 -9.65 0.59 -4.53
N ASN A 95 -9.72 1.91 -4.69
CA ASN A 95 -8.61 2.73 -5.19
C ASN A 95 -7.57 2.98 -4.11
N HIS A 96 -6.41 3.53 -4.52
CA HIS A 96 -5.38 4.02 -3.62
C HIS A 96 -5.93 5.19 -2.80
N LEU A 97 -5.57 5.24 -1.52
CA LEU A 97 -5.95 6.30 -0.61
C LEU A 97 -5.20 7.60 -0.96
N ASP A 98 -5.90 8.62 -1.43
CA ASP A 98 -5.31 9.88 -1.91
C ASP A 98 -5.99 11.15 -1.35
N PRO A 99 -6.06 11.33 -0.01
CA PRO A 99 -6.72 12.48 0.62
C PRO A 99 -6.11 13.85 0.24
N ASP A 100 -4.90 13.84 -0.32
CA ASP A 100 -4.16 15.04 -0.72
C ASP A 100 -4.32 15.38 -2.21
N TYR A 101 -5.11 14.59 -2.95
CA TYR A 101 -5.38 14.77 -4.39
C TYR A 101 -4.10 14.81 -5.23
N ALA A 102 -3.15 13.92 -4.98
CA ALA A 102 -2.00 13.75 -5.87
C ALA A 102 -2.43 13.26 -7.26
N CYS A 103 -3.60 12.61 -7.35
CA CYS A 103 -4.30 12.24 -8.57
C CYS A 103 -3.50 11.27 -9.45
N GLY A 104 -2.95 10.23 -8.84
CA GLY A 104 -2.40 9.09 -9.58
C GLY A 104 -3.48 8.31 -10.33
N PRO A 105 -3.09 7.43 -11.26
CA PRO A 105 -4.03 6.68 -12.11
C PRO A 105 -5.06 5.86 -11.32
N ASN A 106 -4.72 5.47 -10.09
CA ASN A 106 -5.57 4.68 -9.21
C ASN A 106 -6.05 5.47 -7.97
N SER A 107 -5.95 6.79 -7.98
CA SER A 107 -6.45 7.67 -6.91
C SER A 107 -7.93 7.43 -6.64
N ASP A 108 -8.36 7.44 -5.38
CA ASP A 108 -9.78 7.40 -5.01
C ASP A 108 -10.56 8.64 -5.48
N HIS A 109 -9.85 9.71 -5.84
CA HIS A 109 -10.39 10.94 -6.41
C HIS A 109 -10.21 11.06 -7.92
N ILE A 110 -9.73 10.02 -8.63
CA ILE A 110 -9.39 10.11 -10.07
C ILE A 110 -10.55 10.59 -10.97
N LYS A 111 -11.80 10.38 -10.55
CA LYS A 111 -13.00 10.82 -11.29
C LYS A 111 -13.43 12.25 -10.98
N GLU A 112 -12.80 12.90 -10.02
CA GLU A 112 -13.14 14.27 -9.61
C GLU A 112 -12.47 15.30 -10.51
N MET A 113 -13.13 16.45 -10.66
CA MET A 113 -12.62 17.55 -11.49
C MET A 113 -11.24 18.05 -11.01
N THR A 114 -10.97 17.96 -9.71
CA THR A 114 -9.68 18.29 -9.09
C THR A 114 -8.51 17.50 -9.71
N CYS A 115 -8.78 16.31 -10.26
CA CYS A 115 -7.78 15.44 -10.89
C CYS A 115 -7.72 15.54 -12.42
N ALA A 116 -8.68 16.19 -13.08
CA ALA A 116 -8.81 16.17 -14.55
C ALA A 116 -7.60 16.73 -15.32
N HIS A 117 -6.79 17.58 -14.70
CA HIS A 117 -5.64 18.23 -15.32
C HIS A 117 -4.34 18.06 -14.52
N LYS A 118 -4.30 17.12 -13.56
CA LYS A 118 -3.08 16.82 -12.83
C LYS A 118 -2.29 15.73 -13.56
N THR A 119 -0.97 15.89 -13.58
CA THR A 119 -0.05 14.84 -14.02
C THR A 119 0.57 14.23 -12.78
N TYR A 120 0.38 12.92 -12.60
CA TYR A 120 1.01 12.20 -11.53
C TYR A 120 2.49 11.97 -11.85
N GLY A 121 3.36 12.50 -10.98
CA GLY A 121 4.81 12.49 -11.17
C GLY A 121 5.54 11.96 -9.95
N CYS A 122 4.90 11.11 -9.14
CA CYS A 122 5.49 10.58 -7.92
C CYS A 122 6.76 9.77 -8.22
N ASN A 123 7.86 10.18 -7.61
CA ASN A 123 9.13 9.47 -7.53
C ASN A 123 9.91 10.02 -6.32
N THR A 124 11.01 9.36 -5.95
CA THR A 124 11.82 9.74 -4.79
C THR A 124 12.27 11.20 -4.81
N THR A 125 12.68 11.72 -5.97
CA THR A 125 13.11 13.11 -6.15
C THR A 125 11.94 14.08 -5.97
N SER A 126 10.83 13.86 -6.68
CA SER A 126 9.68 14.77 -6.64
C SER A 126 9.00 14.77 -5.27
N TYR A 127 8.97 13.61 -4.59
CA TYR A 127 8.47 13.49 -3.22
C TYR A 127 9.31 14.28 -2.22
N ALA A 128 10.64 14.23 -2.34
CA ALA A 128 11.55 14.98 -1.47
C ALA A 128 11.38 16.50 -1.64
N GLU A 129 11.07 16.98 -2.84
CA GLU A 129 10.82 18.39 -3.13
C GLU A 129 9.42 18.83 -2.67
N ALA A 130 8.40 18.02 -2.94
CA ALA A 130 7.01 18.34 -2.67
C ALA A 130 6.20 17.08 -2.33
N PRO A 131 6.05 16.72 -1.04
CA PRO A 131 5.42 15.47 -0.63
C PRO A 131 4.01 15.22 -1.18
N GLY A 132 3.25 16.28 -1.48
CA GLY A 132 1.90 16.20 -2.04
C GLY A 132 1.81 15.80 -3.52
N VAL A 133 2.94 15.56 -4.20
CA VAL A 133 2.95 15.01 -5.58
C VAL A 133 2.74 13.50 -5.63
N CYS A 134 2.82 12.84 -4.48
CA CYS A 134 2.57 11.41 -4.32
C CYS A 134 1.28 11.16 -3.57
N GLU A 135 0.51 10.15 -3.98
CA GLU A 135 -0.68 9.74 -3.24
C GLU A 135 -0.27 9.38 -1.81
N LYS A 136 -1.09 9.73 -0.81
CA LYS A 136 -0.73 9.43 0.58
C LYS A 136 -0.52 7.93 0.78
N GLY A 137 -1.33 7.12 0.11
CA GLY A 137 -1.28 5.67 0.10
C GLY A 137 -0.14 5.07 -0.73
N ASP A 138 0.43 5.77 -1.71
CA ASP A 138 1.54 5.27 -2.53
C ASP A 138 2.86 5.43 -1.76
N LEU A 139 3.41 4.33 -1.27
CA LEU A 139 4.68 4.29 -0.54
C LEU A 139 5.82 3.89 -1.45
N SER A 140 5.54 3.11 -2.50
CA SER A 140 6.53 2.68 -3.49
C SER A 140 7.13 3.80 -4.31
N GLY A 141 6.35 4.83 -4.63
CA GLY A 141 6.89 5.99 -5.37
C GLY A 141 7.73 6.93 -4.51
N LYS A 142 7.75 6.76 -3.18
CA LYS A 142 8.37 7.72 -2.23
C LYS A 142 9.79 7.37 -1.82
N PHE A 143 10.17 6.09 -1.89
CA PHE A 143 11.41 5.56 -1.31
C PHE A 143 12.16 4.68 -2.29
#